data_AF-A0A7W4E4B2-F1
#
_entry.id   AF-A0A7W4E4B2-F1
#
_cell.length_a   1.000
_cell.length_b   1.000
_cell.length_c   1.000
_cell.angle_alpha   90.00
_cell.angle_beta   90.00
_cell.angle_gamma   90.00
#
_symmetry.space_group_name_H-M   'P 1'
#
loop_
_entity.id
_entity.type
_entity.pdbx_description
1 polymer ?
#
loop_
_entity_poly.entity_id
_entity_poly.type
_entity_poly.pdbx_seq_one_letter_code
_entity_poly.pdbx_strand_id
1 'polypeptide(L)'
;NKDIQGQNDMVKNPRQSGSSIKPLIYALGFDKLPLTLDTPIYDIPFSIGKDTPSNADGKFEGPLPLKRALGFSRNIPAVKMFLALGGEQVAKPFLQSLGLSGVKNQIEYGYPLSLGAAEVSMLELASAYTHLSTTTPAKLNPILEIRGSNGSILYTKEPEVQQNVIKPGIVSLMWKILSDPSNRIGAWATKFNVRGLTYALKTGTSNVRTEKASLPRDGWLAAYTPSKVLMMWAGNADARPMNAKAYGGSIHANSVKAFLADLMAQGLLTNEEMPMKDTSTVNISKLSGKLASDQTPADLVISTLGWNGMLPKEADNGVREIEVDLACFGKVSPLTPTERIKKGFLIQPSTFMPNKMDLEGIKKYLQESVNATGATVNLPLFMTEPDKYCEGMQPSNNDSIQITFTKPLEKQSFAKKNAVVYTVKSPVNIKKILITLDGEQVASYIDNSVEIYGTKPVDLSRFSDGLHTLAVTAIDVNNGMKTASVSVNLISTDTGLPQIKRDQSSVQKLEDGSFSVVLMGEDAISSIKSIKVVEKNTGKILVDMATPIVQFNVKTPDVTVEITDSYGNVLRQDINLNNF
;
A
#
# COMPACT_ATOMS: atom_id res chain seq x y z
N ASN A 1 -1.09 36.63 44.23
CA ASN A 1 -2.55 36.93 44.18
C ASN A 1 -3.11 37.73 45.34
N LYS A 2 -2.42 37.94 46.47
CA LYS A 2 -2.94 38.80 47.56
C LYS A 2 -3.16 40.25 47.12
N ASP A 3 -2.23 40.80 46.34
CA ASP A 3 -2.24 42.23 45.96
C ASP A 3 -3.31 42.61 44.91
N ILE A 4 -3.78 41.62 44.14
CA ILE A 4 -4.87 41.81 43.16
C ILE A 4 -6.18 41.16 43.61
N GLN A 5 -6.23 40.55 44.80
CA GLN A 5 -7.40 39.85 45.36
C GLN A 5 -8.15 38.91 44.39
N GLY A 6 -7.46 38.35 43.39
CA GLY A 6 -8.10 37.53 42.35
C GLY A 6 -8.93 38.30 41.32
N GLN A 7 -8.74 39.62 41.16
CA GLN A 7 -9.44 40.45 40.17
C GLN A 7 -9.29 39.99 38.72
N ASN A 8 -8.25 39.20 38.40
CA ASN A 8 -8.08 38.61 37.07
C ASN A 8 -8.44 37.11 37.08
N ASP A 9 -9.70 36.81 36.76
CA ASP A 9 -10.20 35.44 36.60
C ASP A 9 -9.80 34.87 35.23
N MET A 10 -8.62 34.25 35.19
CA MET A 10 -8.10 33.60 33.99
C MET A 10 -8.89 32.36 33.54
N VAL A 11 -9.87 31.90 34.33
CA VAL A 11 -10.79 30.82 33.89
C VAL A 11 -11.78 31.37 32.86
N LYS A 12 -12.18 32.63 33.01
CA LYS A 12 -13.17 33.30 32.14
C LYS A 12 -12.55 34.22 31.10
N ASN A 13 -11.33 34.71 31.33
CA ASN A 13 -10.67 35.60 30.38
C ASN A 13 -10.19 34.84 29.13
N PRO A 14 -10.61 35.26 27.91
CA PRO A 14 -10.20 34.60 26.68
C PRO A 14 -8.69 34.67 26.44
N ARG A 15 -8.12 33.56 25.96
CA ARG A 15 -6.73 33.45 25.49
C ARG A 15 -6.65 32.54 24.29
N GLN A 16 -5.62 32.72 23.45
CA GLN A 16 -5.36 31.81 22.34
C GLN A 16 -5.15 30.40 22.87
N SER A 17 -6.00 29.46 22.41
CA SER A 17 -5.95 28.05 22.81
C SER A 17 -4.66 27.35 22.33
N GLY A 18 -4.08 27.85 21.22
CA GLY A 18 -2.96 27.18 20.59
C GLY A 18 -3.34 25.76 20.13
N SER A 19 -2.36 24.85 20.17
CA SER A 19 -2.56 23.46 19.72
C SER A 19 -3.61 22.63 20.50
N SER A 20 -4.20 23.14 21.59
CA SER A 20 -5.29 22.44 22.29
C SER A 20 -6.60 22.44 21.49
N ILE A 21 -6.73 23.25 20.43
CA ILE A 21 -7.89 23.19 19.52
C ILE A 21 -7.85 21.98 18.56
N LYS A 22 -6.65 21.44 18.28
CA LYS A 22 -6.43 20.43 17.24
C LYS A 22 -7.32 19.18 17.39
N PRO A 23 -7.53 18.60 18.59
CA PRO A 23 -8.46 17.47 18.75
C PRO A 23 -9.85 17.72 18.20
N LEU A 24 -10.38 18.94 18.32
CA LEU A 24 -11.70 19.31 17.80
C LEU A 24 -11.68 19.34 16.26
N ILE A 25 -10.62 19.88 15.66
CA ILE A 25 -10.43 19.87 14.20
C ILE A 25 -10.32 18.43 13.66
N TYR A 26 -9.58 17.57 14.34
CA TYR A 26 -9.46 16.16 13.96
C TYR A 26 -10.78 15.39 14.13
N ALA A 27 -11.53 15.67 15.20
CA ALA A 27 -12.87 15.10 15.39
C ALA A 27 -13.81 15.48 14.24
N LEU A 28 -13.78 16.75 13.80
CA LEU A 28 -14.50 17.17 12.59
C LEU A 28 -13.98 16.49 11.32
N GLY A 29 -12.66 16.28 11.22
CA GLY A 29 -12.01 15.46 10.19
C GLY A 29 -12.64 14.08 10.06
N PHE A 30 -12.71 13.33 11.16
CA PHE A 30 -13.32 12.00 11.20
C PHE A 30 -14.84 12.00 10.92
N ASP A 31 -15.53 13.12 11.16
CA ASP A 31 -16.96 13.25 10.83
C ASP A 31 -17.20 13.46 9.33
N LYS A 32 -16.31 14.20 8.65
CA LYS A 32 -16.55 14.71 7.28
C LYS A 32 -15.74 14.03 6.20
N LEU A 33 -14.66 13.34 6.53
CA LEU A 33 -13.73 12.75 5.57
C LEU A 33 -13.57 11.25 5.83
N PRO A 34 -13.36 10.44 4.77
CA PRO A 34 -13.21 8.98 4.87
C PRO A 34 -11.86 8.60 5.51
N LEU A 35 -11.73 8.78 6.83
CA LEU A 35 -10.49 8.70 7.57
C LEU A 35 -10.51 7.60 8.64
N THR A 36 -9.33 7.07 8.94
CA THR A 36 -9.08 6.12 10.03
C THR A 36 -7.89 6.61 10.87
N LEU A 37 -7.60 5.95 12.00
CA LEU A 37 -6.47 6.33 12.86
C LEU A 37 -5.12 6.34 12.13
N ASP A 38 -4.97 5.46 11.14
CA ASP A 38 -3.75 5.25 10.37
C ASP A 38 -3.80 5.80 8.94
N THR A 39 -4.82 6.59 8.59
CA THR A 39 -4.80 7.32 7.30
C THR A 39 -3.53 8.20 7.24
N PRO A 40 -2.74 8.13 6.16
CA PRO A 40 -1.50 8.87 6.05
C PRO A 40 -1.76 10.37 5.85
N ILE A 41 -0.97 11.19 6.52
CA ILE A 41 -0.87 12.63 6.33
C ILE A 41 0.61 13.02 6.30
N TYR A 42 1.00 13.82 5.31
CA TYR A 42 2.41 14.16 5.10
C TYR A 42 2.76 15.47 5.82
N ASP A 43 3.60 15.36 6.84
CA ASP A 43 4.27 16.47 7.51
C ASP A 43 5.54 16.86 6.74
N ILE A 44 5.35 17.58 5.63
CA ILE A 44 6.39 18.05 4.71
C ILE A 44 6.21 19.55 4.45
N PRO A 45 7.19 20.28 3.87
CA PRO A 45 7.01 21.68 3.50
C PRO A 45 5.71 21.90 2.73
N PHE A 46 4.95 22.92 3.14
CA PHE A 46 3.62 23.19 2.59
C PHE A 46 3.37 24.69 2.55
N SER A 47 2.88 25.18 1.42
CA SER A 47 2.61 26.61 1.20
C SER A 47 1.12 26.84 0.93
N ILE A 48 0.59 27.94 1.44
CA ILE A 48 -0.81 28.36 1.34
C ILE A 48 -0.81 29.78 0.78
N GLY A 49 -0.99 29.90 -0.53
CA GLY A 49 -0.76 31.17 -1.21
C GLY A 49 0.69 31.63 -1.01
N LYS A 50 0.88 32.79 -0.38
CA LYS A 50 2.21 33.34 -0.07
C LYS A 50 2.76 32.91 1.29
N ASP A 51 1.94 32.29 2.13
CA ASP A 51 2.34 31.87 3.47
C ASP A 51 2.94 30.46 3.45
N THR A 52 3.91 30.21 4.33
CA THR A 52 4.58 28.92 4.48
C THR A 52 4.63 28.60 5.97
N PRO A 53 3.57 28.00 6.54
CA PRO A 53 3.55 27.63 7.95
C PRO A 53 4.69 26.66 8.28
N SER A 54 5.09 26.63 9.55
CA SER A 54 6.12 25.72 10.05
C SER A 54 5.67 24.96 11.29
N ASN A 55 6.31 23.81 11.54
CA ASN A 55 6.21 23.13 12.82
C ASN A 55 6.96 23.90 13.91
N ALA A 56 6.58 23.66 15.16
CA ALA A 56 7.16 24.36 16.31
C ALA A 56 8.66 24.12 16.48
N ASP A 57 9.17 22.99 16.00
CA ASP A 57 10.59 22.60 16.01
C ASP A 57 11.32 22.91 14.70
N GLY A 58 10.62 23.46 13.70
CA GLY A 58 11.17 23.73 12.37
C GLY A 58 11.50 22.48 11.54
N LYS A 59 11.11 21.28 12.00
CA LYS A 59 11.39 20.00 11.33
C LYS A 59 10.15 19.46 10.63
N PHE A 60 10.35 18.41 9.84
CA PHE A 60 9.33 17.69 9.09
C PHE A 60 9.50 16.19 9.33
N GLU A 61 8.43 15.50 9.70
CA GLU A 61 8.44 14.07 9.99
C GLU A 61 8.17 13.21 8.75
N GLY A 62 7.80 13.80 7.61
CA GLY A 62 7.38 13.06 6.43
C GLY A 62 5.99 12.42 6.62
N PRO A 63 5.73 11.21 6.07
CA PRO A 63 4.43 10.56 6.21
C PRO A 63 4.20 10.10 7.65
N LEU A 64 3.05 10.48 8.22
CA LEU A 64 2.60 10.05 9.54
C LEU A 64 1.18 9.48 9.47
N PRO A 65 0.83 8.47 10.28
CA PRO A 65 -0.57 8.15 10.52
C PRO A 65 -1.23 9.29 11.32
N LEU A 66 -2.51 9.57 11.07
CA LEU A 66 -3.25 10.66 11.74
C LEU A 66 -3.13 10.63 13.28
N LYS A 67 -3.16 9.43 13.89
CA LYS A 67 -2.98 9.27 15.34
C LYS A 67 -1.65 9.84 15.85
N ARG A 68 -0.55 9.62 15.13
CA ARG A 68 0.76 10.18 15.48
C ARG A 68 0.86 11.66 15.13
N ALA A 69 0.31 12.09 14.00
CA ALA A 69 0.30 13.51 13.63
C ALA A 69 -0.38 14.38 14.71
N LEU A 70 -1.52 13.93 15.24
CA LEU A 70 -2.20 14.62 16.34
C LEU A 70 -1.46 14.49 17.67
N GLY A 71 -0.98 13.29 18.02
CA GLY A 71 -0.28 13.05 19.27
C GLY A 71 1.07 13.79 19.37
N PHE A 72 1.80 13.91 18.25
CA PHE A 72 2.99 14.75 18.12
C PHE A 72 2.64 16.24 18.02
N SER A 73 1.35 16.56 17.85
CA SER A 73 0.84 17.92 17.76
C SER A 73 1.46 18.71 16.60
N ARG A 74 1.71 18.05 15.46
CA ARG A 74 2.31 18.69 14.28
C ARG A 74 1.40 19.80 13.75
N ASN A 75 1.99 20.90 13.26
CA ASN A 75 1.24 22.05 12.76
C ASN A 75 0.77 21.81 11.32
N ILE A 76 1.65 21.33 10.44
CA ILE A 76 1.32 21.16 9.02
C ILE A 76 0.18 20.13 8.83
N PRO A 77 0.19 18.95 9.47
CA PRO A 77 -0.94 18.03 9.44
C PRO A 77 -2.27 18.64 9.92
N ALA A 78 -2.25 19.45 10.98
CA ALA A 78 -3.47 20.10 11.48
C ALA A 78 -4.02 21.12 10.49
N VAL A 79 -3.14 21.87 9.83
CA VAL A 79 -3.50 22.83 8.78
C VAL A 79 -4.04 22.11 7.54
N LYS A 80 -3.39 21.03 7.11
CA LYS A 80 -3.88 20.20 5.99
C LYS A 80 -5.26 19.60 6.28
N MET A 81 -5.48 19.09 7.49
CA MET A 81 -6.79 18.61 7.94
C MET A 81 -7.85 19.71 7.84
N PHE A 82 -7.55 20.90 8.36
CA PHE A 82 -8.43 22.06 8.30
C PHE A 82 -8.78 22.47 6.87
N LEU A 83 -7.80 22.52 5.97
CA LEU A 83 -8.03 22.86 4.57
C LEU A 83 -8.80 21.76 3.83
N ALA A 84 -8.54 20.48 4.13
CA ALA A 84 -9.28 19.35 3.58
C ALA A 84 -10.78 19.39 3.93
N LEU A 85 -11.10 19.93 5.12
CA LEU A 85 -12.46 20.15 5.60
C LEU A 85 -13.20 21.30 4.89
N GLY A 86 -12.54 22.09 4.05
CA GLY A 86 -13.10 23.32 3.49
C GLY A 86 -12.77 24.58 4.29
N GLY A 87 -11.86 24.48 5.27
CA GLY A 87 -11.32 25.62 6.01
C GLY A 87 -12.30 26.27 6.99
N GLU A 88 -12.20 27.59 7.11
CA GLU A 88 -12.86 28.36 8.17
C GLU A 88 -14.38 28.29 8.10
N GLN A 89 -14.95 28.26 6.90
CA GLN A 89 -16.38 28.22 6.67
C GLN A 89 -17.05 26.98 7.29
N VAL A 90 -16.31 25.87 7.42
CA VAL A 90 -16.79 24.63 8.03
C VAL A 90 -16.36 24.52 9.48
N ALA A 91 -15.11 24.89 9.80
CA ALA A 91 -14.58 24.76 11.15
C ALA A 91 -15.22 25.74 12.15
N LYS A 92 -15.49 26.99 11.77
CA LYS A 92 -16.01 28.00 12.68
C LYS A 92 -17.39 27.65 13.25
N PRO A 93 -18.43 27.32 12.45
CA PRO A 93 -19.73 26.91 12.97
C PRO A 93 -19.65 25.66 13.86
N PHE A 94 -18.79 24.70 13.50
CA PHE A 94 -18.57 23.51 14.31
C PHE A 94 -17.99 23.84 15.69
N LEU A 95 -16.93 24.65 15.75
CA LEU A 95 -16.32 25.09 17.02
C LEU A 95 -17.32 25.86 17.90
N GLN A 96 -18.13 26.73 17.29
CA GLN A 96 -19.19 27.46 18.01
C GLN A 96 -20.28 26.53 18.56
N SER A 97 -20.65 25.47 17.82
CA SER A 97 -21.62 24.48 18.29
C SER A 97 -21.15 23.69 19.52
N LEU A 98 -19.83 23.64 19.75
CA LEU A 98 -19.21 23.08 20.96
C LEU A 98 -19.14 24.08 22.14
N GLY A 99 -19.72 25.27 21.98
CA GLY A 99 -19.73 26.32 23.00
C GLY A 99 -18.54 27.28 22.95
N LEU A 100 -17.68 27.24 21.92
CA LEU A 100 -16.54 28.15 21.79
C LEU A 100 -16.98 29.51 21.22
N SER A 101 -17.73 30.29 22.00
CA SER A 101 -18.26 31.60 21.61
C SER A 101 -17.16 32.65 21.36
N GLY A 102 -15.95 32.42 21.87
CA GLY A 102 -14.75 33.18 21.56
C GLY A 102 -14.32 33.12 20.08
N VAL A 103 -14.75 32.11 19.33
CA VAL A 103 -14.58 32.06 17.87
C VAL A 103 -15.61 33.00 17.22
N LYS A 104 -15.17 34.17 16.76
CA LYS A 104 -16.04 35.25 16.31
C LYS A 104 -16.34 35.18 14.80
N ASN A 105 -17.58 35.48 14.43
CA ASN A 105 -18.02 35.50 13.03
C ASN A 105 -17.33 36.62 12.24
N GLN A 106 -17.16 37.78 12.86
CA GLN A 106 -16.57 38.97 12.25
C GLN A 106 -15.04 38.94 12.09
N ILE A 107 -14.35 37.91 12.60
CA ILE A 107 -12.90 37.75 12.47
C ILE A 107 -12.65 36.67 11.42
N GLU A 108 -11.87 37.01 10.40
CA GLU A 108 -11.31 36.03 9.46
C GLU A 108 -10.01 35.47 10.05
N TYR A 109 -10.06 34.24 10.53
CA TYR A 109 -8.92 33.62 11.19
C TYR A 109 -7.95 32.94 10.20
N GLY A 110 -8.45 32.47 9.06
CA GLY A 110 -7.72 31.63 8.11
C GLY A 110 -7.30 30.28 8.70
N TYR A 111 -6.30 29.65 8.07
CA TYR A 111 -5.72 28.40 8.58
C TYR A 111 -5.17 28.48 10.02
N PRO A 112 -4.70 29.64 10.54
CA PRO A 112 -4.32 29.78 11.96
C PRO A 112 -5.42 29.39 12.95
N LEU A 113 -6.70 29.37 12.56
CA LEU A 113 -7.78 28.85 13.41
C LEU A 113 -7.51 27.41 13.86
N SER A 114 -7.00 26.57 12.96
CA SER A 114 -6.62 25.18 13.26
C SER A 114 -5.44 25.04 14.23
N LEU A 115 -4.70 26.14 14.44
CA LEU A 115 -3.58 26.25 15.34
C LEU A 115 -3.93 27.04 16.62
N GLY A 116 -5.20 27.42 16.79
CA GLY A 116 -5.72 28.06 18.00
C GLY A 116 -5.56 29.57 18.04
N ALA A 117 -5.63 30.23 16.88
CA ALA A 117 -5.58 31.70 16.78
C ALA A 117 -6.79 32.41 17.42
N ALA A 118 -7.93 31.72 17.55
CA ALA A 118 -9.09 32.25 18.27
C ALA A 118 -8.86 32.24 19.79
N GLU A 119 -9.23 33.34 20.43
CA GLU A 119 -9.20 33.45 21.88
C GLU A 119 -10.48 32.88 22.48
N VAL A 120 -10.32 31.93 23.39
CA VAL A 120 -11.41 31.26 24.11
C VAL A 120 -11.07 31.22 25.59
N SER A 121 -12.09 31.26 26.45
CA SER A 121 -11.89 31.08 27.88
C SER A 121 -11.55 29.62 28.20
N MET A 122 -10.92 29.40 29.36
CA MET A 122 -10.66 28.05 29.86
C MET A 122 -11.96 27.27 30.04
N LEU A 123 -13.01 27.95 30.49
CA LEU A 123 -14.32 27.35 30.71
C LEU A 123 -14.95 26.84 29.41
N GLU A 124 -14.95 27.67 28.36
CA GLU A 124 -15.44 27.27 27.03
C GLU A 124 -14.66 26.07 26.49
N LEU A 125 -13.33 26.10 26.59
CA LEU A 125 -12.50 25.01 26.09
C LEU A 125 -12.70 23.72 26.91
N ALA A 126 -12.82 23.81 28.24
CA ALA A 126 -13.12 22.65 29.08
C ALA A 126 -14.50 22.05 28.75
N SER A 127 -15.51 22.90 28.54
CA SER A 127 -16.84 22.46 28.07
C SER A 127 -16.78 21.81 26.69
N ALA A 128 -16.02 22.35 25.74
CA ALA A 128 -15.86 21.72 24.43
C ALA A 128 -15.21 20.32 24.55
N TYR A 129 -14.26 20.13 25.48
CA TYR A 129 -13.63 18.83 25.71
C TYR A 129 -14.55 17.79 26.34
N THR A 130 -15.67 18.16 26.98
CA THR A 130 -16.65 17.14 27.45
C THR A 130 -17.28 16.38 26.29
N HIS A 131 -17.36 17.02 25.10
CA HIS A 131 -17.81 16.35 23.88
C HIS A 131 -16.83 15.27 23.38
N LEU A 132 -15.56 15.31 23.81
CA LEU A 132 -14.55 14.28 23.53
C LEU A 132 -14.47 13.20 24.61
N SER A 133 -15.06 13.44 25.79
CA SER A 133 -14.94 12.55 26.95
C SER A 133 -16.08 11.56 27.06
N THR A 134 -17.29 11.91 26.64
CA THR A 134 -18.47 11.06 26.81
C THR A 134 -19.48 11.24 25.68
N THR A 135 -20.33 10.25 25.43
CA THR A 135 -21.43 10.36 24.46
C THR A 135 -22.60 11.21 24.95
N THR A 136 -22.65 11.54 26.24
CA THR A 136 -23.75 12.25 26.89
C THR A 136 -23.21 13.35 27.81
N PRO A 137 -22.56 14.39 27.25
CA PRO A 137 -22.03 15.48 28.05
C PRO A 137 -23.17 16.21 28.77
N ALA A 138 -22.94 16.59 30.03
CA ALA A 138 -23.89 17.42 30.77
C ALA A 138 -23.62 18.91 30.51
N LYS A 139 -24.66 19.73 30.56
CA LYS A 139 -24.49 21.18 30.61
C LYS A 139 -23.78 21.56 31.89
N LEU A 140 -22.77 22.43 31.76
CA LEU A 140 -21.98 22.87 32.90
C LEU A 140 -22.82 23.78 33.80
N ASN A 141 -23.01 23.37 35.05
CA ASN A 141 -23.64 24.17 36.08
C ASN A 141 -22.91 23.94 37.41
N PRO A 142 -22.27 24.97 37.99
CA PRO A 142 -21.53 24.86 39.24
C PRO A 142 -22.44 24.90 40.49
N ILE A 143 -23.71 25.31 40.36
CA ILE A 143 -24.65 25.39 41.47
C ILE A 143 -25.27 24.02 41.67
N LEU A 144 -25.02 23.40 42.83
CA LEU A 144 -25.59 22.10 43.19
C LEU A 144 -26.93 22.24 43.91
N GLU A 145 -27.04 23.24 44.78
CA GLU A 145 -28.22 23.46 45.61
C GLU A 145 -28.27 24.93 46.06
N ILE A 146 -29.47 25.50 46.17
CA ILE A 146 -29.72 26.80 46.81
C ILE A 146 -30.74 26.56 47.92
N ARG A 147 -30.41 26.99 49.14
CA ARG A 147 -31.30 26.92 50.30
C ARG A 147 -31.73 28.31 50.77
N GLY A 148 -32.97 28.41 51.22
CA GLY A 148 -33.47 29.58 51.93
C GLY A 148 -32.87 29.68 53.34
N SER A 149 -33.00 30.86 53.96
CA SER A 149 -32.54 31.09 55.34
C SER A 149 -33.23 30.20 56.37
N ASN A 150 -34.44 29.71 56.07
CA ASN A 150 -35.18 28.74 56.88
C ASN A 150 -34.81 27.27 56.58
N GLY A 151 -33.80 27.02 55.76
CA GLY A 151 -33.35 25.67 55.37
C GLY A 151 -34.13 25.01 54.23
N SER A 152 -35.17 25.67 53.69
CA SER A 152 -35.93 25.14 52.55
C SER A 152 -35.07 25.03 51.29
N ILE A 153 -35.27 23.99 50.49
CA ILE A 153 -34.60 23.83 49.20
C ILE A 153 -35.33 24.72 48.19
N LEU A 154 -34.62 25.69 47.62
CA LEU A 154 -35.11 26.58 46.55
C LEU A 154 -34.72 26.08 45.16
N TYR A 155 -33.59 25.37 45.09
CA TYR A 155 -33.07 24.77 43.88
C TYR A 155 -32.21 23.56 44.26
N THR A 156 -32.36 22.47 43.54
CA THR A 156 -31.42 21.35 43.53
C THR A 156 -31.10 21.04 42.08
N LYS A 157 -29.84 20.72 41.81
CA LYS A 157 -29.38 20.43 40.47
C LYS A 157 -29.90 19.08 39.98
N GLU A 158 -30.75 19.14 38.98
CA GLU A 158 -31.02 18.02 38.10
C GLU A 158 -29.99 18.00 36.96
N PRO A 159 -29.26 16.90 36.73
CA PRO A 159 -28.30 16.81 35.63
C PRO A 159 -28.97 16.99 34.27
N GLU A 160 -28.71 18.12 33.62
CA GLU A 160 -29.18 18.37 32.26
C GLU A 160 -28.16 17.81 31.25
N VAL A 161 -28.46 16.65 30.68
CA VAL A 161 -27.66 16.05 29.60
C VAL A 161 -28.01 16.74 28.28
N GLN A 162 -26.98 17.08 27.48
CA GLN A 162 -27.16 17.60 26.14
C GLN A 162 -26.74 16.58 25.09
N GLN A 163 -27.33 16.67 23.89
CA GLN A 163 -26.90 15.87 22.76
C GLN A 163 -25.43 16.17 22.44
N ASN A 164 -24.60 15.13 22.33
CA ASN A 164 -23.22 15.32 21.92
C ASN A 164 -23.16 15.72 20.43
N VAL A 165 -22.51 16.84 20.15
CA VAL A 165 -22.14 17.29 18.80
C VAL A 165 -21.22 16.27 18.10
N ILE A 166 -20.27 15.68 18.83
CA ILE A 166 -19.31 14.69 18.33
C ILE A 166 -19.92 13.29 18.44
N LYS A 167 -19.85 12.53 17.34
CA LYS A 167 -20.48 11.19 17.25
C LYS A 167 -19.76 10.16 18.14
N PRO A 168 -20.47 9.14 18.67
CA PRO A 168 -19.91 8.16 19.60
C PRO A 168 -18.63 7.45 19.13
N GLY A 169 -18.55 7.03 17.86
CA GLY A 169 -17.31 6.40 17.39
C GLY A 169 -16.18 7.40 17.18
N ILE A 170 -16.46 8.67 16.91
CA ILE A 170 -15.42 9.71 16.89
C ILE A 170 -14.88 9.94 18.30
N VAL A 171 -15.72 9.95 19.34
CA VAL A 171 -15.28 9.97 20.75
C VAL A 171 -14.34 8.79 21.03
N SER A 172 -14.69 7.60 20.55
CA SER A 172 -13.88 6.38 20.68
C SER A 172 -12.52 6.50 19.96
N LEU A 173 -12.50 7.02 18.73
CA LEU A 173 -11.26 7.28 17.98
C LEU A 173 -10.37 8.31 18.70
N MET A 174 -10.95 9.41 19.17
CA MET A 174 -10.23 10.47 19.85
C MET A 174 -9.61 10.00 21.16
N TRP A 175 -10.35 9.18 21.92
CA TRP A 175 -9.80 8.48 23.09
C TRP A 175 -8.60 7.61 22.71
N LYS A 176 -8.70 6.76 21.68
CA LYS A 176 -7.60 5.89 21.24
C LYS A 176 -6.36 6.67 20.83
N ILE A 177 -6.51 7.85 20.24
CA ILE A 177 -5.37 8.70 19.89
C ILE A 177 -4.73 9.32 21.14
N LEU A 178 -5.53 10.03 21.95
CA LEU A 178 -5.04 10.93 22.99
C LEU A 178 -4.67 10.23 24.31
N SER A 179 -5.25 9.06 24.58
CA SER A 179 -4.96 8.25 25.76
C SER A 179 -3.74 7.34 25.60
N ASP A 180 -3.35 7.03 24.36
CA ASP A 180 -2.20 6.18 24.07
C ASP A 180 -0.89 7.00 24.09
N PRO A 181 0.01 6.74 25.06
CA PRO A 181 1.28 7.45 25.14
C PRO A 181 2.23 7.15 23.97
N SER A 182 2.04 6.04 23.23
CA SER A 182 2.85 5.68 22.06
C SER A 182 2.67 6.64 20.88
N ASN A 183 1.59 7.43 20.89
CA ASN A 183 1.33 8.48 19.91
C ASN A 183 2.05 9.80 20.24
N ARG A 184 2.85 9.88 21.32
CA ARG A 184 3.58 11.09 21.74
C ARG A 184 5.05 11.00 21.31
N ILE A 185 5.66 12.15 21.06
CA ILE A 185 7.04 12.22 20.53
C ILE A 185 8.09 12.10 21.64
N GLY A 186 9.09 11.24 21.45
CA GLY A 186 10.28 11.13 22.29
C GLY A 186 9.98 11.05 23.79
N ALA A 187 10.65 11.87 24.59
CA ALA A 187 10.51 11.87 26.05
C ALA A 187 9.08 12.20 26.54
N TRP A 188 8.20 12.76 25.71
CA TRP A 188 6.82 13.05 26.08
C TRP A 188 5.96 11.78 26.26
N ALA A 189 6.38 10.65 25.70
CA ALA A 189 5.69 9.37 25.83
C ALA A 189 5.51 8.94 27.29
N THR A 190 6.47 9.21 28.17
CA THR A 190 6.39 8.81 29.59
C THR A 190 6.18 9.99 30.54
N LYS A 191 6.43 11.22 30.09
CA LYS A 191 6.51 12.41 30.95
C LYS A 191 5.23 12.73 31.73
N PHE A 192 4.07 12.32 31.23
CA PHE A 192 2.75 12.55 31.83
C PHE A 192 2.15 11.31 32.51
N ASN A 193 2.84 10.17 32.51
CA ASN A 193 2.24 8.92 32.99
C ASN A 193 1.93 9.00 34.48
N VAL A 194 0.73 8.57 34.85
CA VAL A 194 0.27 8.41 36.22
C VAL A 194 0.00 6.94 36.43
N ARG A 195 0.64 6.33 37.44
CA ARG A 195 0.54 4.89 37.67
C ARG A 195 -0.91 4.49 37.94
N GLY A 196 -1.41 3.53 37.18
CA GLY A 196 -2.77 3.01 37.34
C GLY A 196 -3.87 3.88 36.73
N LEU A 197 -3.53 4.88 35.90
CA LEU A 197 -4.51 5.75 35.22
C LEU A 197 -4.26 5.82 33.73
N THR A 198 -5.27 5.47 32.96
CA THR A 198 -5.38 5.76 31.53
C THR A 198 -6.24 7.00 31.35
N TYR A 199 -5.70 8.00 30.67
CA TYR A 199 -6.41 9.24 30.42
C TYR A 199 -5.90 9.90 29.13
N ALA A 200 -6.80 10.58 28.44
CA ALA A 200 -6.46 11.33 27.24
C ALA A 200 -5.81 12.66 27.60
N LEU A 201 -4.83 13.10 26.80
CA LEU A 201 -4.10 14.34 27.05
C LEU A 201 -3.74 15.07 25.76
N LYS A 202 -3.88 16.40 25.77
CA LYS A 202 -3.41 17.30 24.72
C LYS A 202 -2.75 18.55 25.30
N THR A 203 -1.53 18.83 24.83
CA THR A 203 -0.83 20.09 25.11
C THR A 203 -1.25 21.19 24.15
N GLY A 204 -1.26 22.45 24.60
CA GLY A 204 -1.46 23.62 23.76
C GLY A 204 -0.39 24.67 24.05
N THR A 205 0.07 25.37 23.03
CA THR A 205 0.96 26.52 23.18
C THR A 205 0.60 27.53 22.10
N SER A 206 0.34 28.77 22.51
CA SER A 206 0.28 29.93 21.62
C SER A 206 1.62 30.68 21.69
N ASN A 207 1.96 31.38 20.62
CA ASN A 207 3.18 32.18 20.54
C ASN A 207 2.85 33.62 20.19
N VAL A 208 3.69 34.54 20.64
CA VAL A 208 3.69 35.93 20.22
C VAL A 208 5.02 36.28 19.56
N ARG A 209 4.97 37.00 18.44
CA ARG A 209 6.16 37.52 17.78
C ARG A 209 6.63 38.77 18.50
N THR A 210 7.89 38.75 18.91
CA THR A 210 8.63 39.92 19.41
C THR A 210 9.63 40.36 18.35
N GLU A 211 10.28 41.51 18.55
CA GLU A 211 11.37 41.97 17.67
C GLU A 211 12.49 40.93 17.51
N LYS A 212 12.75 40.13 18.55
CA LYS A 212 13.90 39.23 18.62
C LYS A 212 13.56 37.76 18.35
N ALA A 213 12.35 37.33 18.67
CA ALA A 213 11.95 35.92 18.59
C ALA A 213 10.43 35.73 18.64
N SER A 214 9.98 34.54 18.22
CA SER A 214 8.64 34.03 18.56
C SER A 214 8.72 33.31 19.90
N LEU A 215 7.96 33.77 20.89
CA LEU A 215 8.03 33.28 22.27
C LEU A 215 6.67 32.72 22.73
N PRO A 216 6.64 31.69 23.59
CA PRO A 216 5.41 31.19 24.18
C PRO A 216 4.64 32.31 24.90
N ARG A 217 3.32 32.36 24.74
CA ARG A 217 2.44 33.33 25.42
C ARG A 217 1.47 32.64 26.36
N ASP A 218 0.74 31.64 25.85
CA ASP A 218 -0.22 30.84 26.60
C ASP A 218 0.17 29.36 26.57
N GLY A 219 0.31 28.74 27.73
CA GLY A 219 0.58 27.31 27.85
C GLY A 219 -0.62 26.56 28.41
N TRP A 220 -1.18 25.66 27.60
CA TRP A 220 -2.37 24.87 27.93
C TRP A 220 -2.05 23.39 28.11
N LEU A 221 -2.83 22.72 28.95
CA LEU A 221 -2.93 21.28 29.00
C LEU A 221 -4.40 20.87 29.23
N ALA A 222 -4.94 20.10 28.31
CA ALA A 222 -6.23 19.45 28.44
C ALA A 222 -6.00 17.97 28.76
N ALA A 223 -6.71 17.44 29.74
CA ALA A 223 -6.71 16.02 30.08
C ALA A 223 -8.14 15.56 30.36
N TYR A 224 -8.48 14.32 30.04
CA TYR A 224 -9.79 13.78 30.37
C TYR A 224 -9.81 12.26 30.55
N THR A 225 -10.74 11.81 31.38
CA THR A 225 -11.26 10.44 31.46
C THR A 225 -12.71 10.44 30.94
N PRO A 226 -13.37 9.29 30.76
CA PRO A 226 -14.78 9.25 30.41
C PRO A 226 -15.69 10.18 31.24
N SER A 227 -15.50 10.26 32.56
CA SER A 227 -16.35 11.09 33.43
C SER A 227 -15.80 12.46 33.80
N LYS A 228 -14.51 12.77 33.57
CA LYS A 228 -13.88 14.03 34.03
C LYS A 228 -13.05 14.70 32.96
N VAL A 229 -13.14 16.03 32.90
CA VAL A 229 -12.27 16.89 32.09
C VAL A 229 -11.49 17.82 33.02
N LEU A 230 -10.19 17.94 32.77
CA LEU A 230 -9.27 18.85 33.42
C LEU A 230 -8.66 19.78 32.37
N MET A 231 -8.69 21.08 32.65
CA MET A 231 -8.03 22.10 31.84
C MET A 231 -7.07 22.90 32.72
N MET A 232 -5.83 23.03 32.28
CA MET A 232 -4.80 23.83 32.94
C MET A 232 -4.27 24.90 31.98
N TRP A 233 -4.05 26.10 32.51
CA TRP A 233 -3.42 27.20 31.79
C TRP A 233 -2.33 27.82 32.66
N ALA A 234 -1.24 28.26 32.04
CA ALA A 234 -0.35 29.24 32.63
C ALA A 234 0.12 30.23 31.55
N GLY A 235 0.33 31.46 32.00
CA GLY A 235 0.73 32.58 31.17
C GLY A 235 0.81 33.84 32.02
N ASN A 236 1.33 34.92 31.43
CA ASN A 236 1.27 36.22 32.07
C ASN A 236 -0.12 36.81 31.86
N ALA A 237 -0.75 37.27 32.94
CA ALA A 237 -2.10 37.83 32.93
C ALA A 237 -2.23 39.06 32.00
N ASP A 238 -1.14 39.79 31.80
CA ASP A 238 -1.00 40.95 30.90
C ASP A 238 -0.62 40.57 29.45
N ALA A 239 -0.64 39.28 29.11
CA ALA A 239 -0.31 38.72 27.80
C ALA A 239 1.14 38.96 27.33
N ARG A 240 2.05 39.41 28.21
CA ARG A 240 3.48 39.46 27.88
C ARG A 240 4.04 38.06 27.58
N PRO A 241 5.05 37.95 26.71
CA PRO A 241 5.69 36.67 26.43
C PRO A 241 6.21 35.98 27.70
N MET A 242 6.07 34.66 27.76
CA MET A 242 6.71 33.82 28.77
C MET A 242 8.17 33.54 28.41
N ASN A 243 8.87 32.83 29.31
CA ASN A 243 10.19 32.29 29.04
C ASN A 243 10.19 31.40 27.78
N ALA A 244 11.27 31.43 26.98
CA ALA A 244 11.40 30.64 25.75
C ALA A 244 11.20 29.12 25.93
N LYS A 245 11.38 28.58 27.14
CA LYS A 245 11.17 27.16 27.47
C LYS A 245 9.77 26.84 28.02
N ALA A 246 8.90 27.83 28.19
CA ALA A 246 7.59 27.71 28.82
C ALA A 246 6.50 27.17 27.88
N TYR A 247 6.79 26.08 27.17
CA TYR A 247 5.78 25.37 26.38
C TYR A 247 4.74 24.71 27.30
N GLY A 248 3.47 24.65 26.86
CA GLY A 248 2.35 24.12 27.66
C GLY A 248 2.60 22.74 28.25
N GLY A 249 3.20 21.83 27.49
CA GLY A 249 3.60 20.51 28.01
C GLY A 249 4.67 20.61 29.11
N SER A 250 5.62 21.53 28.97
CA SER A 250 6.77 21.64 29.89
C SER A 250 6.33 22.18 31.23
N ILE A 251 5.46 23.18 31.23
CA ILE A 251 4.98 23.85 32.44
C ILE A 251 3.99 22.98 33.23
N HIS A 252 3.17 22.16 32.54
CA HIS A 252 2.08 21.42 33.19
C HIS A 252 2.42 19.96 33.50
N ALA A 253 3.54 19.42 33.00
CA ALA A 253 3.87 18.00 33.16
C ALA A 253 3.88 17.52 34.61
N ASN A 254 4.50 18.27 35.52
CA ASN A 254 4.59 17.87 36.92
C ASN A 254 3.29 18.13 37.67
N SER A 255 2.63 19.27 37.41
CA SER A 255 1.40 19.65 38.09
C SER A 255 0.24 18.71 37.74
N VAL A 256 0.08 18.33 36.46
CA VAL A 256 -0.99 17.39 36.06
C VAL A 256 -0.80 16.01 36.70
N LYS A 257 0.44 15.50 36.74
CA LYS A 257 0.74 14.20 37.36
C LYS A 257 0.43 14.22 38.85
N ALA A 258 0.91 15.25 39.55
CA ALA A 258 0.69 15.38 40.98
C ALA A 258 -0.80 15.50 41.29
N PHE A 259 -1.52 16.33 40.54
CA PHE A 259 -2.95 16.55 40.72
C PHE A 259 -3.78 15.28 40.47
N LEU A 260 -3.54 14.58 39.35
CA LEU A 260 -4.27 13.34 39.05
C LEU A 260 -3.93 12.20 40.03
N ALA A 261 -2.68 12.08 40.46
CA ALA A 261 -2.27 11.08 41.45
C ALA A 261 -2.92 11.34 42.81
N ASP A 262 -3.04 12.61 43.22
CA ASP A 262 -3.72 13.00 44.46
C ASP A 262 -5.23 12.71 44.40
N LEU A 263 -5.89 13.02 43.27
CA LEU A 263 -7.30 12.65 43.07
C LEU A 263 -7.53 11.13 43.14
N MET A 264 -6.60 10.34 42.60
CA MET A 264 -6.66 8.88 42.73
C MET A 264 -6.48 8.41 44.18
N ALA A 265 -5.50 8.97 44.90
CA ALA A 265 -5.24 8.62 46.30
C ALA A 265 -6.43 8.93 47.20
N GLN A 266 -7.20 9.98 46.89
CA GLN A 266 -8.42 10.37 47.61
C GLN A 266 -9.68 9.63 47.13
N GLY A 267 -9.58 8.75 46.12
CA GLY A 267 -10.74 8.05 45.54
C GLY A 267 -11.68 8.96 44.74
N LEU A 268 -11.27 10.19 44.43
CA LEU A 268 -12.04 11.16 43.64
C LEU A 268 -11.92 10.95 42.13
N LEU A 269 -10.94 10.14 41.70
CA LEU A 269 -10.72 9.71 40.33
C LEU A 269 -10.36 8.22 40.31
N THR A 270 -10.94 7.48 39.36
CA THR A 270 -10.66 6.06 39.13
C THR A 270 -10.22 5.84 37.69
N ASN A 271 -9.61 4.68 37.42
CA ASN A 271 -9.31 4.28 36.05
C ASN A 271 -10.58 3.76 35.37
N GLU A 272 -11.13 4.57 34.49
CA GLU A 272 -12.35 4.27 33.74
C GLU A 272 -12.01 3.76 32.35
N GLU A 273 -12.77 2.78 31.87
CA GLU A 273 -12.70 2.34 30.47
C GLU A 273 -13.61 3.21 29.60
N MET A 274 -13.11 3.64 28.45
CA MET A 274 -13.94 4.28 27.42
C MET A 274 -14.70 3.20 26.63
N PRO A 275 -16.03 3.19 26.64
CA PRO A 275 -16.80 2.27 25.81
C PRO A 275 -16.55 2.58 24.33
N MET A 276 -15.98 1.62 23.60
CA MET A 276 -15.82 1.73 22.15
C MET A 276 -17.19 1.54 21.50
N LYS A 277 -17.65 2.54 20.75
CA LYS A 277 -18.95 2.51 20.07
C LYS A 277 -18.78 2.82 18.59
N ASP A 278 -19.56 2.16 17.74
CA ASP A 278 -19.70 2.51 16.32
C ASP A 278 -18.38 2.63 15.54
N THR A 279 -17.39 1.83 15.91
CA THR A 279 -16.11 1.75 15.22
C THR A 279 -15.92 0.36 14.64
N SER A 280 -15.28 0.29 13.47
CA SER A 280 -14.89 -0.97 12.84
C SER A 280 -13.43 -0.94 12.46
N THR A 281 -12.83 -2.13 12.42
CA THR A 281 -11.48 -2.31 11.88
C THR A 281 -11.56 -2.55 10.38
N VAL A 282 -10.74 -1.84 9.61
CA VAL A 282 -10.62 -2.00 8.16
C VAL A 282 -9.14 -2.11 7.77
N ASN A 283 -8.85 -2.77 6.65
CA ASN A 283 -7.50 -2.82 6.10
C ASN A 283 -7.34 -1.71 5.06
N ILE A 284 -6.37 -0.83 5.27
CA ILE A 284 -6.06 0.28 4.36
C ILE A 284 -4.63 0.17 3.84
N SER A 285 -4.36 0.85 2.73
CA SER A 285 -3.01 1.14 2.27
C SER A 285 -2.37 2.25 3.11
N LYS A 286 -1.15 2.01 3.58
CA LYS A 286 -0.29 2.97 4.30
C LYS A 286 0.11 4.17 3.42
N LEU A 287 0.00 4.05 2.09
CA LEU A 287 0.36 5.12 1.15
C LEU A 287 -0.82 6.04 0.85
N SER A 288 -1.99 5.47 0.56
CA SER A 288 -3.14 6.22 0.07
C SER A 288 -4.20 6.50 1.14
N GLY A 289 -4.26 5.67 2.19
CA GLY A 289 -5.35 5.68 3.17
C GLY A 289 -6.66 5.05 2.69
N LYS A 290 -6.70 4.58 1.43
CA LYS A 290 -7.83 3.85 0.83
C LYS A 290 -7.86 2.39 1.29
N LEU A 291 -8.96 1.69 1.07
CA LEU A 291 -9.06 0.26 1.38
C LEU A 291 -7.99 -0.52 0.62
N ALA A 292 -7.28 -1.42 1.29
CA ALA A 292 -6.30 -2.27 0.63
C ALA A 292 -7.00 -3.15 -0.41
N SER A 293 -6.41 -3.26 -1.60
CA SER A 293 -6.84 -4.14 -2.69
C SER A 293 -5.92 -5.35 -2.81
N ASP A 294 -6.27 -6.30 -3.67
CA ASP A 294 -5.41 -7.44 -4.02
C ASP A 294 -4.07 -7.01 -4.66
N GLN A 295 -3.98 -5.77 -5.16
CA GLN A 295 -2.74 -5.18 -5.70
C GLN A 295 -1.88 -4.50 -4.64
N THR A 296 -2.43 -4.27 -3.43
CA THR A 296 -1.69 -3.60 -2.35
C THR A 296 -0.74 -4.60 -1.68
N PRO A 297 0.58 -4.38 -1.71
CA PRO A 297 1.55 -5.27 -1.08
C PRO A 297 1.30 -5.38 0.42
N ALA A 298 1.48 -6.57 1.00
CA ALA A 298 1.20 -6.83 2.42
C ALA A 298 1.92 -5.85 3.37
N ASP A 299 3.17 -5.49 3.07
CA ASP A 299 3.95 -4.52 3.85
C ASP A 299 3.37 -3.10 3.81
N LEU A 300 2.56 -2.78 2.80
CA LEU A 300 1.83 -1.52 2.67
C LEU A 300 0.40 -1.61 3.23
N VAL A 301 -0.06 -2.78 3.71
CA VAL A 301 -1.37 -2.92 4.35
C VAL A 301 -1.25 -2.67 5.85
N ILE A 302 -2.22 -1.95 6.42
CA ILE A 302 -2.40 -1.81 7.86
C ILE A 302 -3.86 -2.00 8.24
N SER A 303 -4.09 -2.76 9.31
CA SER A 303 -5.40 -2.88 9.96
C SER A 303 -5.58 -1.71 10.93
N THR A 304 -6.65 -0.94 10.77
CA THR A 304 -6.85 0.35 11.44
C THR A 304 -8.30 0.53 11.86
N LEU A 305 -8.51 1.30 12.92
CA LEU A 305 -9.84 1.61 13.42
C LEU A 305 -10.39 2.87 12.74
N GLY A 306 -11.67 2.84 12.35
CA GLY A 306 -12.39 3.98 11.81
C GLY A 306 -13.83 4.09 12.36
N TRP A 307 -14.45 5.25 12.17
CA TRP A 307 -15.84 5.51 12.55
C TRP A 307 -16.78 4.98 11.47
N ASN A 308 -17.77 4.16 11.84
CA ASN A 308 -18.64 3.45 10.91
C ASN A 308 -19.39 4.38 9.93
N GLY A 309 -19.75 5.59 10.36
CA GLY A 309 -20.46 6.54 9.51
C GLY A 309 -19.60 7.19 8.41
N MET A 310 -18.28 7.06 8.46
CA MET A 310 -17.37 7.68 7.49
C MET A 310 -16.10 6.83 7.23
N LEU A 311 -16.27 5.52 7.08
CA LEU A 311 -15.16 4.64 6.66
C LEU A 311 -14.72 4.92 5.21
N PRO A 312 -13.44 4.67 4.87
CA PRO A 312 -13.00 4.59 3.48
C PRO A 312 -13.85 3.62 2.66
N LYS A 313 -14.18 4.01 1.42
CA LYS A 313 -15.02 3.21 0.51
C LYS A 313 -14.30 2.81 -0.77
N GLU A 314 -13.30 3.57 -1.18
CA GLU A 314 -12.53 3.31 -2.40
C GLU A 314 -11.40 2.33 -2.11
N ALA A 315 -11.17 1.39 -3.03
CA ALA A 315 -9.99 0.52 -3.03
C ALA A 315 -8.75 1.29 -3.53
N ASP A 316 -7.57 0.89 -3.04
CA ASP A 316 -6.30 1.40 -3.51
C ASP A 316 -5.91 0.71 -4.82
N ASN A 317 -6.04 1.44 -5.93
CA ASN A 317 -5.55 1.05 -7.25
C ASN A 317 -4.28 1.82 -7.63
N GLY A 318 -3.67 2.52 -6.66
CA GLY A 318 -2.47 3.33 -6.86
C GLY A 318 -1.17 2.53 -6.76
N VAL A 319 -1.23 1.20 -6.65
CA VAL A 319 -0.04 0.34 -6.58
C VAL A 319 -0.12 -0.72 -7.67
N ARG A 320 0.95 -0.87 -8.46
CA ARG A 320 1.07 -1.91 -9.49
C ARG A 320 2.40 -2.63 -9.36
N GLU A 321 2.37 -3.95 -9.35
CA GLU A 321 3.59 -4.78 -9.36
C GLU A 321 4.31 -4.68 -10.71
N ILE A 322 5.63 -4.63 -10.67
CA ILE A 322 6.54 -4.66 -11.82
C ILE A 322 7.72 -5.58 -11.53
N GLU A 323 8.41 -6.02 -12.58
CA GLU A 323 9.69 -6.71 -12.45
C GLU A 323 10.85 -5.73 -12.57
N VAL A 324 11.85 -5.90 -11.69
CA VAL A 324 13.06 -5.07 -11.67
C VAL A 324 14.30 -5.94 -11.48
N ASP A 325 15.42 -5.49 -12.05
CA ASP A 325 16.72 -6.11 -11.83
C ASP A 325 17.31 -5.65 -10.50
N LEU A 326 17.44 -6.57 -9.54
CA LEU A 326 17.87 -6.29 -8.17
C LEU A 326 19.26 -5.64 -8.07
N ALA A 327 20.13 -5.80 -9.07
CA ALA A 327 21.49 -5.25 -8.98
C ALA A 327 21.52 -3.72 -9.06
N CYS A 328 20.58 -3.11 -9.80
CA CYS A 328 20.54 -1.65 -9.95
C CYS A 328 19.12 -1.06 -9.87
N PHE A 329 18.11 -1.88 -9.55
CA PHE A 329 16.69 -1.54 -9.62
C PHE A 329 16.26 -1.04 -11.00
N GLY A 330 16.93 -1.53 -12.04
CA GLY A 330 16.71 -1.15 -13.43
C GLY A 330 15.67 -2.03 -14.12
N LYS A 331 15.44 -1.72 -15.39
CA LYS A 331 14.56 -2.46 -16.28
C LYS A 331 15.11 -3.88 -16.50
N VAL A 332 14.22 -4.88 -16.42
CA VAL A 332 14.56 -6.27 -16.74
C VAL A 332 14.71 -6.44 -18.26
N SER A 333 15.74 -7.20 -18.67
CA SER A 333 15.99 -7.58 -20.06
C SER A 333 16.05 -9.11 -20.19
N PRO A 334 16.03 -9.66 -21.42
CA PRO A 334 16.33 -11.08 -21.66
C PRO A 334 17.72 -11.53 -21.17
N LEU A 335 18.65 -10.58 -20.98
CA LEU A 335 19.99 -10.82 -20.44
C LEU A 335 20.01 -10.90 -18.91
N THR A 336 18.99 -10.37 -18.23
CA THR A 336 18.92 -10.33 -16.77
C THR A 336 18.83 -11.77 -16.22
N PRO A 337 19.75 -12.19 -15.33
CA PRO A 337 19.68 -13.50 -14.69
C PRO A 337 18.40 -13.65 -13.85
N THR A 338 17.74 -14.81 -13.92
CA THR A 338 16.45 -15.04 -13.26
C THR A 338 16.50 -14.81 -11.75
N GLU A 339 17.63 -15.14 -11.11
CA GLU A 339 17.88 -14.91 -9.68
C GLU A 339 17.95 -13.42 -9.29
N ARG A 340 18.21 -12.53 -10.26
CA ARG A 340 18.23 -11.08 -10.09
C ARG A 340 16.88 -10.42 -10.36
N ILE A 341 15.94 -11.11 -10.99
CA ILE A 341 14.59 -10.57 -11.22
C ILE A 341 13.83 -10.60 -9.90
N LYS A 342 13.35 -9.43 -9.47
CA LYS A 342 12.55 -9.26 -8.25
C LYS A 342 11.31 -8.42 -8.52
N LYS A 343 10.33 -8.57 -7.63
CA LYS A 343 9.14 -7.73 -7.60
C LYS A 343 9.50 -6.33 -7.10
N GLY A 344 9.11 -5.32 -7.87
CA GLY A 344 9.02 -3.93 -7.47
C GLY A 344 7.58 -3.44 -7.58
N PHE A 345 7.31 -2.24 -7.09
CA PHE A 345 5.96 -1.69 -7.08
C PHE A 345 5.96 -0.24 -7.56
N LEU A 346 5.26 0.01 -8.65
CA LEU A 346 4.90 1.36 -9.06
C LEU A 346 3.86 1.92 -8.14
N ILE A 347 4.05 3.16 -7.71
CA ILE A 347 3.14 3.87 -6.84
C ILE A 347 2.62 5.13 -7.54
N GLN A 348 1.33 5.37 -7.41
CA GLN A 348 0.66 6.60 -7.80
C GLN A 348 0.23 7.32 -6.53
N PRO A 349 0.94 8.38 -6.11
CA PRO A 349 0.61 9.09 -4.89
C PRO A 349 -0.80 9.67 -4.92
N SER A 350 -1.42 9.70 -3.75
CA SER A 350 -2.74 10.30 -3.55
C SER A 350 -2.77 11.11 -2.26
N THR A 351 -3.84 11.86 -2.08
CA THR A 351 -4.13 12.63 -0.86
C THR A 351 -5.62 12.57 -0.57
N PHE A 352 -5.99 12.64 0.72
CA PHE A 352 -7.39 12.74 1.12
C PHE A 352 -7.93 14.18 0.97
N MET A 353 -7.06 15.16 0.69
CA MET A 353 -7.48 16.55 0.46
C MET A 353 -8.29 16.64 -0.85
N PRO A 354 -9.58 17.08 -0.82
CA PRO A 354 -10.42 17.11 -2.01
C PRO A 354 -9.86 17.95 -3.16
N ASN A 355 -9.23 19.08 -2.85
CA ASN A 355 -8.62 19.98 -3.84
C ASN A 355 -7.20 19.56 -4.26
N LYS A 356 -6.66 18.47 -3.70
CA LYS A 356 -5.33 17.91 -3.99
C LYS A 356 -4.16 18.90 -3.84
N MET A 357 -4.32 19.97 -3.06
CA MET A 357 -3.33 21.05 -3.01
C MET A 357 -1.98 20.64 -2.43
N ASP A 358 -1.89 19.52 -1.71
CA ASP A 358 -0.63 18.98 -1.20
C ASP A 358 -0.04 17.83 -2.03
N LEU A 359 -0.72 17.42 -3.11
CA LEU A 359 -0.35 16.24 -3.89
C LEU A 359 1.02 16.40 -4.59
N GLU A 360 1.31 17.57 -5.16
CA GLU A 360 2.61 17.81 -5.80
C GLU A 360 3.76 17.78 -4.79
N GLY A 361 3.53 18.29 -3.58
CA GLY A 361 4.50 18.17 -2.49
C GLY A 361 4.75 16.71 -2.10
N ILE A 362 3.69 15.89 -2.04
CA ILE A 362 3.79 14.46 -1.75
C ILE A 362 4.57 13.74 -2.86
N LYS A 363 4.26 14.01 -4.14
CA LYS A 363 4.98 13.41 -5.27
C LYS A 363 6.48 13.73 -5.22
N LYS A 364 6.83 15.00 -5.00
CA LYS A 364 8.22 15.42 -4.87
C LYS A 364 8.93 14.71 -3.71
N TYR A 365 8.29 14.68 -2.54
CA TYR A 365 8.85 14.01 -1.36
C TYR A 365 9.08 12.51 -1.61
N LEU A 366 8.12 11.82 -2.21
CA LEU A 366 8.24 10.40 -2.52
C LEU A 366 9.30 10.14 -3.60
N GLN A 367 9.39 10.99 -4.63
CA GLN A 367 10.42 10.87 -5.66
C GLN A 367 11.83 11.04 -5.08
N GLU A 368 12.04 12.04 -4.21
CA GLU A 368 13.31 12.24 -3.52
C GLU A 368 13.64 11.06 -2.60
N SER A 369 12.65 10.55 -1.86
CA SER A 369 12.82 9.42 -0.95
C SER A 369 13.17 8.13 -1.70
N VAL A 370 12.46 7.84 -2.79
CA VAL A 370 12.71 6.68 -3.65
C VAL A 370 14.12 6.75 -4.27
N ASN A 371 14.52 7.91 -4.77
CA ASN A 371 15.83 8.10 -5.38
C ASN A 371 16.98 8.00 -4.36
N ALA A 372 16.76 8.42 -3.11
CA ALA A 372 17.81 8.43 -2.09
C ALA A 372 18.15 7.04 -1.53
N THR A 373 17.19 6.10 -1.50
CA THR A 373 17.38 4.81 -0.83
C THR A 373 17.16 3.59 -1.73
N GLY A 374 16.65 3.73 -2.96
CA GLY A 374 16.30 2.61 -3.87
C GLY A 374 15.13 1.73 -3.38
N ALA A 375 14.87 1.73 -2.07
CA ALA A 375 13.75 1.12 -1.38
C ALA A 375 13.46 1.99 -0.13
N THR A 376 12.22 2.48 0.02
CA THR A 376 11.81 3.35 1.15
C THR A 376 11.12 2.56 2.28
N VAL A 377 10.85 1.29 2.01
CA VAL A 377 10.40 0.23 2.92
C VAL A 377 11.29 -0.98 2.55
N ASN A 378 11.21 -2.15 3.20
CA ASN A 378 11.84 -3.38 2.66
C ASN A 378 11.26 -3.82 1.27
N LEU A 379 10.64 -2.91 0.54
CA LEU A 379 10.00 -3.02 -0.76
C LEU A 379 10.61 -2.02 -1.76
N PRO A 380 10.95 -2.46 -2.99
CA PRO A 380 11.34 -1.57 -4.07
C PRO A 380 10.12 -0.79 -4.58
N LEU A 381 10.05 0.52 -4.30
CA LEU A 381 8.95 1.40 -4.73
C LEU A 381 9.42 2.34 -5.84
N PHE A 382 8.56 2.58 -6.82
CA PHE A 382 8.89 3.37 -8.03
C PHE A 382 7.80 4.38 -8.36
N MET A 383 8.18 5.60 -8.69
CA MET A 383 7.24 6.62 -9.19
C MET A 383 6.97 6.47 -10.70
N THR A 384 7.93 5.88 -11.42
CA THR A 384 7.88 5.61 -12.86
C THR A 384 8.56 4.28 -13.13
N GLU A 385 8.18 3.59 -14.20
CA GLU A 385 8.88 2.36 -14.57
C GLU A 385 10.36 2.66 -14.84
N PRO A 386 11.29 1.81 -14.38
CA PRO A 386 12.68 1.91 -14.77
C PRO A 386 12.82 1.86 -16.29
N ASP A 387 13.48 2.86 -16.86
CA ASP A 387 13.70 3.00 -18.31
C ASP A 387 15.08 2.49 -18.73
N LYS A 388 16.04 2.45 -17.80
CA LYS A 388 17.42 2.00 -18.01
C LYS A 388 17.64 0.58 -17.56
N TYR A 389 18.39 -0.17 -18.36
CA TYR A 389 18.90 -1.48 -17.99
C TYR A 389 20.12 -1.34 -17.06
N CYS A 390 20.38 -2.36 -16.24
CA CYS A 390 21.64 -2.43 -15.51
C CYS A 390 22.83 -2.61 -16.47
N GLU A 391 24.03 -2.30 -15.99
CA GLU A 391 25.25 -2.44 -16.76
C GLU A 391 25.39 -3.86 -17.35
N GLY A 392 25.70 -3.93 -18.65
CA GLY A 392 25.80 -5.19 -19.40
C GLY A 392 24.46 -5.88 -19.71
N MET A 393 23.33 -5.33 -19.27
CA MET A 393 21.99 -5.89 -19.51
C MET A 393 21.25 -5.19 -20.67
N GLN A 394 21.85 -4.19 -21.31
CA GLN A 394 21.28 -3.56 -22.50
C GLN A 394 21.32 -4.55 -23.67
N PRO A 395 20.15 -5.00 -24.19
CA PRO A 395 20.14 -5.80 -25.39
C PRO A 395 20.51 -4.97 -26.61
N SER A 396 21.22 -5.58 -27.57
CA SER A 396 21.46 -5.01 -28.90
C SER A 396 20.83 -5.91 -29.96
N ASN A 397 20.11 -5.34 -30.93
CA ASN A 397 19.56 -6.14 -32.02
C ASN A 397 20.70 -6.61 -32.94
N ASN A 398 20.74 -7.90 -33.26
CA ASN A 398 21.71 -8.48 -34.19
C ASN A 398 20.96 -9.17 -35.34
N ASP A 399 20.81 -8.45 -36.45
CA ASP A 399 20.12 -8.95 -37.66
C ASP A 399 20.88 -10.07 -38.39
N SER A 400 22.13 -10.34 -38.01
CA SER A 400 22.88 -11.48 -38.55
C SER A 400 22.42 -12.82 -37.96
N ILE A 401 21.70 -12.79 -36.83
CA ILE A 401 21.07 -13.98 -36.28
C ILE A 401 19.77 -14.23 -37.04
N GLN A 402 19.63 -15.41 -37.61
CA GLN A 402 18.41 -15.87 -38.28
C GLN A 402 17.71 -16.90 -37.40
N ILE A 403 16.42 -16.71 -37.16
CA ILE A 403 15.58 -17.65 -36.42
C ILE A 403 14.41 -18.04 -37.32
N THR A 404 14.17 -19.33 -37.49
CA THR A 404 13.07 -19.86 -38.30
C THR A 404 12.27 -20.86 -37.48
N PHE A 405 10.97 -20.62 -37.33
CA PHE A 405 10.07 -21.60 -36.75
C PHE A 405 9.79 -22.72 -37.74
N THR A 406 9.95 -23.95 -37.29
CA THR A 406 9.46 -25.15 -37.97
C THR A 406 8.10 -25.56 -37.41
N LYS A 407 7.91 -25.39 -36.09
CA LYS A 407 6.64 -25.64 -35.38
C LYS A 407 6.55 -24.77 -34.12
N PRO A 408 5.42 -24.10 -33.85
CA PRO A 408 4.24 -23.98 -34.69
C PRO A 408 4.45 -23.00 -35.86
N LEU A 409 3.59 -23.09 -36.87
CA LEU A 409 3.48 -22.07 -37.93
C LEU A 409 2.43 -21.01 -37.58
N GLU A 410 2.46 -19.89 -38.29
CA GLU A 410 1.59 -18.72 -38.04
C GLU A 410 0.11 -19.09 -37.99
N LYS A 411 -0.55 -18.71 -36.89
CA LYS A 411 -1.96 -18.91 -36.54
C LYS A 411 -2.40 -20.38 -36.47
N GLN A 412 -1.47 -21.33 -36.35
CA GLN A 412 -1.84 -22.73 -36.12
C GLN A 412 -2.31 -22.98 -34.69
N SER A 413 -3.18 -23.98 -34.55
CA SER A 413 -3.50 -24.56 -33.26
C SER A 413 -2.26 -25.18 -32.61
N PHE A 414 -2.04 -24.90 -31.33
CA PHE A 414 -0.91 -25.40 -30.56
C PHE A 414 -1.42 -25.89 -29.21
N ALA A 415 -1.28 -27.17 -28.93
CA ALA A 415 -1.69 -27.73 -27.66
C ALA A 415 -0.77 -27.28 -26.52
N LYS A 416 -1.34 -27.12 -25.32
CA LYS A 416 -0.59 -26.63 -24.14
C LYS A 416 0.61 -27.48 -23.75
N LYS A 417 0.60 -28.78 -24.08
CA LYS A 417 1.75 -29.68 -23.93
C LYS A 417 2.26 -30.06 -25.30
N ASN A 418 3.28 -29.34 -25.76
CA ASN A 418 3.89 -29.56 -27.06
C ASN A 418 5.35 -29.12 -27.05
N ALA A 419 6.03 -29.22 -28.19
CA ALA A 419 7.39 -28.78 -28.38
C ALA A 419 7.48 -27.67 -29.43
N VAL A 420 8.26 -26.64 -29.12
CA VAL A 420 8.62 -25.59 -30.07
C VAL A 420 9.83 -26.10 -30.87
N VAL A 421 9.70 -26.11 -32.19
CA VAL A 421 10.74 -26.56 -33.12
C VAL A 421 11.18 -25.38 -33.97
N TYR A 422 12.48 -25.11 -33.99
CA TYR A 422 13.05 -23.96 -34.68
C TYR A 422 14.50 -24.20 -35.05
N THR A 423 14.98 -23.40 -36.00
CA THR A 423 16.40 -23.32 -36.35
C THR A 423 16.92 -21.93 -36.00
N VAL A 424 18.12 -21.86 -35.43
CA VAL A 424 18.88 -20.62 -35.26
C VAL A 424 20.19 -20.73 -36.04
N LYS A 425 20.53 -19.70 -36.81
CA LYS A 425 21.84 -19.53 -37.45
C LYS A 425 22.44 -18.19 -37.06
N SER A 426 23.72 -18.19 -36.71
CA SER A 426 24.43 -16.99 -36.25
C SER A 426 25.90 -17.03 -36.70
N PRO A 427 26.52 -15.89 -37.04
CA PRO A 427 27.96 -15.83 -37.34
C PRO A 427 28.87 -16.14 -36.15
N VAL A 428 28.35 -16.00 -34.93
CA VAL A 428 29.05 -16.25 -33.67
C VAL A 428 28.22 -17.16 -32.78
N ASN A 429 28.86 -17.81 -31.81
CA ASN A 429 28.18 -18.73 -30.91
C ASN A 429 27.01 -18.05 -30.19
N ILE A 430 25.86 -18.73 -30.20
CA ILE A 430 24.73 -18.41 -29.33
C ILE A 430 25.06 -18.93 -27.95
N LYS A 431 24.92 -18.07 -26.92
CA LYS A 431 25.13 -18.46 -25.52
C LYS A 431 23.84 -18.78 -24.77
N LYS A 432 22.70 -18.26 -25.22
CA LYS A 432 21.41 -18.46 -24.56
C LYS A 432 20.27 -18.41 -25.58
N ILE A 433 19.33 -19.34 -25.42
CA ILE A 433 18.03 -19.29 -26.06
C ILE A 433 16.97 -19.09 -24.99
N LEU A 434 16.02 -18.20 -25.27
CA LEU A 434 14.86 -17.91 -24.44
C LEU A 434 13.59 -18.15 -25.28
N ILE A 435 12.64 -18.89 -24.73
CA ILE A 435 11.31 -19.09 -25.32
C ILE A 435 10.30 -18.38 -24.41
N THR A 436 9.47 -17.52 -24.99
CA THR A 436 8.42 -16.78 -24.28
C THR A 436 7.05 -16.99 -24.93
N LEU A 437 5.99 -16.89 -24.12
CA LEU A 437 4.61 -16.75 -24.58
C LEU A 437 4.06 -15.44 -24.01
N ASP A 438 3.59 -14.53 -24.89
CA ASP A 438 3.17 -13.16 -24.55
C ASP A 438 4.20 -12.38 -23.72
N GLY A 439 5.49 -12.63 -24.00
CA GLY A 439 6.61 -11.99 -23.30
C GLY A 439 7.03 -12.70 -22.01
N GLU A 440 6.25 -13.64 -21.49
CA GLU A 440 6.59 -14.38 -20.28
C GLU A 440 7.46 -15.61 -20.60
N GLN A 441 8.56 -15.81 -19.85
CA GLN A 441 9.48 -16.94 -20.07
C GLN A 441 8.80 -18.29 -19.78
N VAL A 442 8.85 -19.19 -20.76
CA VAL A 442 8.35 -20.58 -20.64
C VAL A 442 9.45 -21.63 -20.73
N ALA A 443 10.58 -21.30 -21.37
CA ALA A 443 11.79 -22.13 -21.33
C ALA A 443 13.04 -21.27 -21.58
N SER A 444 14.19 -21.69 -21.05
CA SER A 444 15.48 -21.12 -21.39
C SER A 444 16.58 -22.16 -21.27
N TYR A 445 17.60 -22.10 -22.11
CA TYR A 445 18.77 -22.96 -22.01
C TYR A 445 20.01 -22.28 -22.60
N ILE A 446 21.17 -22.78 -22.18
CA ILE A 446 22.48 -22.37 -22.70
C ILE A 446 22.82 -23.27 -23.89
N ASP A 447 23.36 -22.65 -24.94
CA ASP A 447 23.96 -23.32 -26.09
C ASP A 447 25.36 -22.71 -26.32
N ASN A 448 26.17 -23.29 -27.19
CA ASN A 448 27.46 -22.70 -27.59
C ASN A 448 27.76 -23.01 -29.07
N SER A 449 26.71 -22.97 -29.89
CA SER A 449 26.77 -23.31 -31.32
C SER A 449 26.42 -22.10 -32.19
N VAL A 450 26.96 -22.08 -33.41
CA VAL A 450 26.59 -21.13 -34.47
C VAL A 450 25.32 -21.54 -35.21
N GLU A 451 24.96 -22.81 -35.17
CA GLU A 451 23.74 -23.36 -35.76
C GLU A 451 23.05 -24.29 -34.75
N ILE A 452 21.77 -24.08 -34.51
CA ILE A 452 20.98 -24.81 -33.51
C ILE A 452 19.72 -25.32 -34.20
N TYR A 453 19.49 -26.63 -34.14
CA TYR A 453 18.21 -27.26 -34.46
C TYR A 453 17.50 -27.57 -33.15
N GLY A 454 16.68 -26.63 -32.70
CA GLY A 454 16.03 -26.69 -31.40
C GLY A 454 14.70 -27.41 -31.46
N THR A 455 14.53 -28.44 -30.63
CA THR A 455 13.23 -29.01 -30.26
C THR A 455 13.10 -28.91 -28.75
N LYS A 456 12.23 -28.04 -28.26
CA LYS A 456 12.08 -27.79 -26.82
C LYS A 456 10.64 -28.01 -26.37
N PRO A 457 10.39 -29.05 -25.54
CA PRO A 457 9.12 -29.20 -24.86
C PRO A 457 8.79 -27.96 -24.02
N VAL A 458 7.55 -27.52 -24.07
CA VAL A 458 7.01 -26.43 -23.26
C VAL A 458 5.72 -26.89 -22.59
N ASP A 459 5.53 -26.48 -21.33
CA ASP A 459 4.27 -26.65 -20.63
C ASP A 459 3.58 -25.29 -20.48
N LEU A 460 2.51 -25.11 -21.24
CA LEU A 460 1.73 -23.88 -21.32
C LEU A 460 0.39 -24.03 -20.60
N SER A 461 0.25 -25.02 -19.72
CA SER A 461 -1.00 -25.37 -19.03
C SER A 461 -1.57 -24.22 -18.19
N ARG A 462 -0.73 -23.28 -17.75
CA ARG A 462 -1.11 -22.09 -16.97
C ARG A 462 -1.70 -20.92 -17.79
N PHE A 463 -1.56 -20.96 -19.11
CA PHE A 463 -2.11 -19.90 -19.99
C PHE A 463 -3.54 -20.25 -20.43
N SER A 464 -4.36 -19.24 -20.69
CA SER A 464 -5.72 -19.40 -21.21
C SER A 464 -5.73 -19.97 -22.63
N ASP A 465 -6.86 -20.54 -23.07
CA ASP A 465 -7.02 -20.86 -24.50
C ASP A 465 -7.23 -19.59 -25.32
N GLY A 466 -6.85 -19.60 -26.59
CA GLY A 466 -7.05 -18.47 -27.51
C GLY A 466 -5.77 -18.04 -28.23
N LEU A 467 -5.78 -16.82 -28.78
CA LEU A 467 -4.65 -16.30 -29.56
C LEU A 467 -3.54 -15.78 -28.64
N HIS A 468 -2.33 -16.30 -28.82
CA HIS A 468 -1.13 -15.93 -28.07
C HIS A 468 0.05 -15.69 -29.02
N THR A 469 1.08 -15.00 -28.54
CA THR A 469 2.34 -14.76 -29.28
C THR A 469 3.45 -15.60 -28.69
N LEU A 470 3.89 -16.62 -29.41
CA LEU A 470 5.05 -17.43 -29.03
C LEU A 470 6.31 -16.82 -29.66
N ALA A 471 7.38 -16.65 -28.89
CA ALA A 471 8.62 -16.08 -29.38
C ALA A 471 9.85 -16.90 -28.95
N VAL A 472 10.84 -16.97 -29.85
CA VAL A 472 12.18 -17.51 -29.61
C VAL A 472 13.15 -16.35 -29.73
N THR A 473 13.92 -16.13 -28.68
CA THR A 473 14.99 -15.13 -28.62
C THR A 473 16.32 -15.83 -28.52
N ALA A 474 17.21 -15.58 -29.48
CA ALA A 474 18.58 -16.07 -29.45
C ALA A 474 19.53 -14.93 -29.07
N ILE A 475 20.48 -15.24 -28.20
CA ILE A 475 21.43 -14.29 -27.63
C ILE A 475 22.84 -14.83 -27.86
N ASP A 476 23.67 -14.05 -28.56
CA ASP A 476 25.04 -14.39 -28.85
C ASP A 476 26.01 -14.06 -27.70
N VAL A 477 27.24 -14.55 -27.82
CA VAL A 477 28.33 -14.30 -26.86
C VAL A 477 28.58 -12.80 -26.60
N ASN A 478 28.29 -11.93 -27.57
CA ASN A 478 28.49 -10.48 -27.52
C ASN A 478 27.26 -9.70 -27.00
N ASN A 479 26.22 -10.38 -26.49
CA ASN A 479 24.93 -9.78 -26.10
C ASN A 479 24.12 -9.20 -27.27
N GLY A 480 24.47 -9.53 -28.51
CA GLY A 480 23.60 -9.35 -29.66
C GLY A 480 22.43 -10.33 -29.57
N MET A 481 21.23 -9.86 -29.86
CA MET A 481 20.03 -10.68 -29.80
C MET A 481 19.12 -10.49 -31.00
N LYS A 482 18.39 -11.55 -31.35
CA LYS A 482 17.29 -11.50 -32.30
C LYS A 482 16.12 -12.26 -31.71
N THR A 483 14.92 -11.73 -31.90
CA THR A 483 13.68 -12.40 -31.56
C THR A 483 12.91 -12.68 -32.84
N ALA A 484 12.44 -13.90 -33.00
CA ALA A 484 11.38 -14.24 -33.95
C ALA A 484 10.16 -14.66 -33.16
N SER A 485 8.97 -14.32 -33.66
CA SER A 485 7.69 -14.65 -33.05
C SER A 485 6.71 -15.21 -34.07
N VAL A 486 5.77 -15.99 -33.58
CA VAL A 486 4.68 -16.61 -34.33
C VAL A 486 3.39 -16.49 -33.52
N SER A 487 2.28 -16.10 -34.16
CA SER A 487 0.97 -16.12 -33.49
C SER A 487 0.47 -17.56 -33.43
N VAL A 488 -0.06 -18.00 -32.30
CA VAL A 488 -0.56 -19.37 -32.12
C VAL A 488 -1.94 -19.36 -31.47
N ASN A 489 -2.80 -20.29 -31.86
CA ASN A 489 -4.07 -20.51 -31.16
C ASN A 489 -3.86 -21.62 -30.12
N LEU A 490 -3.66 -21.24 -28.85
CA LEU A 490 -3.42 -22.17 -27.76
C LEU A 490 -4.70 -22.92 -27.40
N ILE A 491 -4.65 -24.25 -27.34
CA ILE A 491 -5.80 -25.10 -27.03
C ILE A 491 -5.52 -26.10 -25.91
N SER A 492 -6.52 -26.35 -25.08
CA SER A 492 -6.43 -27.33 -23.98
C SER A 492 -6.63 -28.79 -24.41
N THR A 493 -7.19 -29.03 -25.59
CA THR A 493 -7.50 -30.37 -26.10
C THR A 493 -7.07 -30.52 -27.54
N ASP A 494 -6.38 -31.61 -27.86
CA ASP A 494 -6.11 -32.03 -29.23
C ASP A 494 -6.94 -33.28 -29.54
N THR A 495 -7.65 -33.28 -30.65
CA THR A 495 -8.41 -34.43 -31.17
C THR A 495 -7.91 -34.88 -32.54
N GLY A 496 -6.85 -34.25 -33.04
CA GLY A 496 -6.19 -34.64 -34.29
C GLY A 496 -5.51 -35.99 -34.13
N LEU A 497 -5.47 -36.77 -35.21
CA LEU A 497 -4.66 -37.99 -35.21
C LEU A 497 -3.22 -37.63 -35.61
N PRO A 498 -2.22 -38.21 -34.93
CA PRO A 498 -0.84 -38.09 -35.39
C PRO A 498 -0.66 -38.76 -36.75
N GLN A 499 0.46 -38.48 -37.42
CA GLN A 499 0.77 -38.96 -38.76
C GLN A 499 2.18 -39.55 -38.83
N ILE A 500 2.42 -40.41 -39.82
CA ILE A 500 3.77 -40.84 -40.18
C ILE A 500 4.36 -39.79 -41.09
N LYS A 501 5.49 -39.23 -40.67
CA LYS A 501 6.26 -38.26 -41.44
C LYS A 501 7.07 -38.98 -42.52
N ARG A 502 6.44 -39.24 -43.66
CA ARG A 502 7.01 -40.10 -44.71
C ARG A 502 8.28 -39.55 -45.34
N ASP A 503 8.39 -38.24 -45.51
CA ASP A 503 9.58 -37.57 -46.06
C ASP A 503 10.83 -37.69 -45.16
N GLN A 504 10.64 -37.97 -43.87
CA GLN A 504 11.72 -38.21 -42.89
C GLN A 504 11.76 -39.65 -42.39
N SER A 505 10.96 -40.53 -42.99
CA SER A 505 10.99 -41.96 -42.75
C SER A 505 11.68 -42.64 -43.94
N SER A 506 12.36 -43.75 -43.70
CA SER A 506 13.09 -44.47 -44.75
C SER A 506 12.98 -45.96 -44.58
N VAL A 507 12.83 -46.68 -45.69
CA VAL A 507 12.87 -48.14 -45.73
C VAL A 507 13.97 -48.58 -46.71
N GLN A 508 14.88 -49.42 -46.24
CA GLN A 508 15.91 -50.04 -47.04
C GLN A 508 15.77 -51.56 -46.98
N LYS A 509 15.62 -52.20 -48.15
CA LYS A 509 15.67 -53.66 -48.25
C LYS A 509 17.13 -54.13 -48.26
N LEU A 510 17.45 -55.08 -47.38
CA LEU A 510 18.78 -55.65 -47.20
C LEU A 510 18.98 -56.88 -48.09
N GLU A 511 20.23 -57.29 -48.29
CA GLU A 511 20.61 -58.43 -49.15
C GLU A 511 20.02 -59.76 -48.68
N ASP A 512 19.81 -59.93 -47.37
CA ASP A 512 19.19 -61.13 -46.77
C ASP A 512 17.65 -61.16 -46.90
N GLY A 513 17.08 -60.17 -47.60
CA GLY A 513 15.64 -60.03 -47.81
C GLY A 513 14.88 -59.34 -46.68
N SER A 514 15.55 -58.95 -45.59
CA SER A 514 14.95 -58.16 -44.51
C SER A 514 14.90 -56.66 -44.83
N PHE A 515 14.20 -55.88 -44.01
CA PHE A 515 14.03 -54.43 -44.13
C PHE A 515 14.66 -53.73 -42.93
N SER A 516 15.47 -52.71 -43.18
CA SER A 516 15.90 -51.71 -42.19
C SER A 516 15.04 -50.47 -42.33
N VAL A 517 14.34 -50.10 -41.26
CA VAL A 517 13.31 -49.06 -41.28
C VAL A 517 13.62 -47.99 -40.24
N VAL A 518 13.52 -46.72 -40.64
CA VAL A 518 13.43 -45.56 -39.75
C VAL A 518 12.05 -44.96 -39.94
N LEU A 519 11.24 -44.90 -38.88
CA LEU A 519 9.93 -44.26 -38.89
C LEU A 519 9.95 -43.05 -37.96
N MET A 520 9.46 -41.93 -38.48
CA MET A 520 9.24 -40.72 -37.72
C MET A 520 7.74 -40.42 -37.67
N GLY A 521 7.23 -40.20 -36.46
CA GLY A 521 5.89 -39.69 -36.22
C GLY A 521 5.90 -38.17 -36.11
N GLU A 522 4.84 -37.54 -36.60
CA GLU A 522 4.59 -36.13 -36.37
C GLU A 522 3.13 -35.88 -36.04
N ASP A 523 2.90 -34.78 -35.33
CA ASP A 523 1.56 -34.25 -35.13
C ASP A 523 1.65 -32.73 -35.27
N ALA A 524 0.64 -32.10 -35.86
CA ALA A 524 0.65 -30.66 -36.11
C ALA A 524 0.42 -29.83 -34.84
N ILE A 525 -0.37 -30.36 -33.90
CA ILE A 525 -0.99 -29.62 -32.79
C ILE A 525 -0.38 -30.03 -31.45
N SER A 526 0.07 -31.27 -31.28
CA SER A 526 0.69 -31.80 -30.05
C SER A 526 2.01 -32.55 -30.31
N SER A 527 2.65 -33.07 -29.26
CA SER A 527 3.90 -33.85 -29.38
C SER A 527 3.61 -35.34 -29.41
N ILE A 528 4.40 -36.09 -30.19
CA ILE A 528 4.33 -37.57 -30.18
C ILE A 528 4.81 -38.09 -28.83
N LYS A 529 3.98 -38.91 -28.20
CA LYS A 529 4.25 -39.57 -26.92
C LYS A 529 5.00 -40.90 -27.13
N SER A 530 4.57 -41.70 -28.10
CA SER A 530 5.18 -43.00 -28.36
C SER A 530 4.90 -43.52 -29.77
N ILE A 531 5.81 -44.35 -30.28
CA ILE A 531 5.63 -45.14 -31.49
C ILE A 531 5.81 -46.61 -31.15
N LYS A 532 4.84 -47.42 -31.56
CA LYS A 532 4.85 -48.86 -31.46
C LYS A 532 4.69 -49.49 -32.84
N VAL A 533 5.50 -50.48 -33.15
CA VAL A 533 5.46 -51.20 -34.42
C VAL A 533 5.34 -52.69 -34.15
N VAL A 534 4.40 -53.34 -34.83
CA VAL A 534 4.09 -54.76 -34.67
C VAL A 534 4.17 -55.45 -36.02
N GLU A 535 4.78 -56.62 -36.07
CA GLU A 535 4.74 -57.50 -37.24
C GLU A 535 3.31 -58.03 -37.44
N LYS A 536 2.69 -57.74 -38.58
CA LYS A 536 1.23 -57.91 -38.75
C LYS A 536 0.78 -59.36 -38.63
N ASN A 537 1.57 -60.29 -39.15
CA ASN A 537 1.18 -61.71 -39.24
C ASN A 537 1.42 -62.49 -37.94
N THR A 538 2.40 -62.07 -37.13
CA THR A 538 2.79 -62.79 -35.89
C THR A 538 2.33 -62.07 -34.63
N GLY A 539 1.98 -60.79 -34.73
CA GLY A 539 1.70 -59.93 -33.57
C GLY A 539 2.95 -59.59 -32.75
N LYS A 540 4.15 -59.93 -33.24
CA LYS A 540 5.41 -59.65 -32.53
C LYS A 540 5.66 -58.14 -32.50
N ILE A 541 5.82 -57.58 -31.31
CA ILE A 541 6.26 -56.19 -31.15
C ILE A 541 7.71 -56.07 -31.62
N LEU A 542 7.93 -55.20 -32.59
CA LEU A 542 9.24 -54.89 -33.14
C LEU A 542 9.88 -53.72 -32.40
N VAL A 543 9.09 -52.69 -32.10
CA VAL A 543 9.47 -51.52 -31.28
C VAL A 543 8.28 -51.05 -30.48
N ASP A 544 8.51 -50.57 -29.25
CA ASP A 544 7.55 -49.82 -28.45
C ASP A 544 8.36 -48.81 -27.62
N MET A 545 8.45 -47.57 -28.08
CA MET A 545 9.29 -46.56 -27.45
C MET A 545 8.61 -45.21 -27.35
N ALA A 546 8.88 -44.51 -26.24
CA ALA A 546 8.42 -43.15 -25.97
C ALA A 546 9.29 -42.10 -26.67
N THR A 547 9.36 -42.17 -28.00
CA THR A 547 10.15 -41.27 -28.87
C THR A 547 9.38 -41.00 -30.17
N PRO A 548 9.52 -39.81 -30.77
CA PRO A 548 8.91 -39.48 -32.07
C PRO A 548 9.60 -40.18 -33.25
N ILE A 549 10.73 -40.86 -33.03
CA ILE A 549 11.48 -41.57 -34.07
C ILE A 549 11.94 -42.93 -33.57
N VAL A 550 11.74 -43.96 -34.38
CA VAL A 550 12.13 -45.34 -34.09
C VAL A 550 12.87 -45.96 -35.27
N GLN A 551 13.81 -46.83 -34.98
CA GLN A 551 14.53 -47.62 -35.98
C GLN A 551 14.43 -49.12 -35.65
N PHE A 552 14.19 -49.95 -36.66
CA PHE A 552 14.09 -51.41 -36.47
C PHE A 552 14.35 -52.18 -37.76
N ASN A 553 14.64 -53.48 -37.58
CA ASN A 553 14.78 -54.44 -38.68
C ASN A 553 13.65 -55.48 -38.62
N VAL A 554 13.11 -55.88 -39.77
CA VAL A 554 12.03 -56.90 -39.86
C VAL A 554 12.18 -57.74 -41.12
N LYS A 555 11.85 -59.03 -41.06
CA LYS A 555 11.96 -59.95 -42.21
C LYS A 555 10.72 -59.96 -43.11
N THR A 556 9.55 -59.61 -42.57
CA THR A 556 8.31 -59.54 -43.35
C THR A 556 8.00 -58.11 -43.78
N PRO A 557 7.36 -57.91 -44.95
CA PRO A 557 7.04 -56.58 -45.44
C PRO A 557 5.83 -55.94 -44.76
N ASP A 558 4.94 -56.69 -44.10
CA ASP A 558 3.70 -56.14 -43.53
C ASP A 558 3.84 -55.85 -42.02
N VAL A 559 3.73 -54.57 -41.65
CA VAL A 559 3.78 -54.10 -40.26
C VAL A 559 2.57 -53.22 -39.93
N THR A 560 2.15 -53.23 -38.67
CA THR A 560 1.18 -52.28 -38.11
C THR A 560 1.93 -51.26 -37.26
N VAL A 561 1.77 -49.98 -37.57
CA VAL A 561 2.35 -48.85 -36.84
C VAL A 561 1.26 -48.19 -36.01
N GLU A 562 1.52 -48.03 -34.72
CA GLU A 562 0.72 -47.27 -33.78
C GLU A 562 1.52 -46.05 -33.30
N ILE A 563 1.02 -44.84 -33.58
CA ILE A 563 1.62 -43.59 -33.10
C ILE A 563 0.63 -42.96 -32.13
N THR A 564 1.09 -42.69 -30.91
CA THR A 564 0.29 -42.04 -29.86
C THR A 564 0.84 -40.66 -29.60
N ASP A 565 -0.03 -39.64 -29.55
CA ASP A 565 0.34 -38.29 -29.16
C ASP A 565 0.25 -38.07 -27.63
N SER A 566 0.59 -36.85 -27.17
CA SER A 566 0.59 -36.49 -25.75
C SER A 566 -0.82 -36.36 -25.14
N TYR A 567 -1.86 -36.34 -25.96
CA TYR A 567 -3.27 -36.23 -25.57
C TYR A 567 -4.02 -37.56 -25.68
N GLY A 568 -3.34 -38.62 -26.13
CA GLY A 568 -3.87 -39.97 -26.22
C GLY A 568 -4.55 -40.29 -27.55
N ASN A 569 -4.44 -39.43 -28.57
CA ASN A 569 -4.89 -39.77 -29.91
C ASN A 569 -3.92 -40.78 -30.53
N VAL A 570 -4.48 -41.82 -31.16
CA VAL A 570 -3.69 -42.94 -31.69
C VAL A 570 -3.97 -43.11 -33.17
N LEU A 571 -2.95 -42.89 -34.00
CA LEU A 571 -2.93 -43.41 -35.36
C LEU A 571 -2.60 -44.90 -35.30
N ARG A 572 -3.40 -45.74 -35.94
CA ARG A 572 -3.07 -47.14 -36.22
C ARG A 572 -3.14 -47.38 -37.72
N GLN A 573 -2.01 -47.72 -38.34
CA GLN A 573 -1.90 -47.88 -39.78
C GLN A 573 -1.12 -49.14 -40.15
N ASP A 574 -1.69 -49.93 -41.05
CA ASP A 574 -0.99 -51.05 -41.69
C ASP A 574 -0.16 -50.54 -42.87
N ILE A 575 1.08 -51.03 -42.97
CA ILE A 575 2.06 -50.60 -43.94
C ILE A 575 2.70 -51.82 -44.58
N ASN A 576 2.75 -51.84 -45.91
CA ASN A 576 3.59 -52.75 -46.65
C ASN A 576 4.90 -52.04 -47.02
N LEU A 577 6.01 -52.51 -46.44
CA LEU A 577 7.34 -51.94 -46.57
C LEU A 577 7.90 -52.00 -48.01
N ASN A 578 7.35 -52.84 -48.90
CA ASN A 578 7.76 -52.80 -50.31
C ASN A 578 7.25 -51.54 -51.04
N ASN A 579 6.21 -50.90 -50.51
CA ASN A 579 5.52 -49.77 -51.12
C ASN A 579 5.54 -48.53 -50.21
N PHE A 580 6.54 -48.43 -49.33
CA PHE A 580 6.59 -47.39 -48.29
C PHE A 580 6.86 -45.98 -48.83
#